data_AF-A0A1M7IPI7-F1
#
_entry.id   AF-A0A1M7IPI7-F1
#
_cell.length_a   1.000
_cell.length_b   1.000
_cell.length_c   1.000
_cell.angle_alpha   90.00
_cell.angle_beta   90.00
_cell.angle_gamma   90.00
#
_symmetry.space_group_name_H-M   'P 1'
#
loop_
_entity.id
_entity.type
_entity.pdbx_description
1 polymer ?
#
loop_
_entity_poly.entity_id
_entity_poly.type
_entity_poly.pdbx_seq_one_letter_code
_entity_poly.pdbx_strand_id
1 'polypeptide(L)'
;MYCQKCGSVYEDGQSCCPYCKTPRAGVNNSQFHGLMPPVDQNGVPYYDTSETPAETGIVILSLLLPLVGIIFGCICLKNNEKKAGHAYLLAAAARYVIILFLVFAFIFHFFSFFTFFL
;
A
#
# COMPACT_ATOMS: atom_id res chain seq x y z
N MET A 1 -22.43 -7.76 -21.58
CA MET A 1 -21.13 -7.80 -22.32
C MET A 1 -19.97 -8.27 -21.43
N TYR A 2 -18.80 -8.63 -21.98
CA TYR A 2 -17.64 -9.11 -21.20
C TYR A 2 -16.48 -8.12 -21.24
N CYS A 3 -15.75 -7.98 -20.13
CA CYS A 3 -14.58 -7.12 -20.03
C CYS A 3 -13.35 -7.81 -20.65
N GLN A 4 -12.70 -7.18 -21.63
CA GLN A 4 -11.50 -7.73 -22.27
C GLN A 4 -10.27 -7.80 -21.34
N LYS A 5 -10.27 -7.03 -20.24
CA LYS A 5 -9.14 -7.00 -19.29
C LYS A 5 -9.29 -8.00 -18.15
N CYS A 6 -10.49 -8.14 -17.58
CA CYS A 6 -10.72 -8.99 -16.41
C CYS A 6 -11.66 -10.18 -16.67
N GLY A 7 -12.21 -10.31 -17.87
CA GLY A 7 -13.11 -11.41 -18.24
C GLY A 7 -14.49 -11.38 -17.57
N SER A 8 -14.76 -10.43 -16.67
CA SER A 8 -16.05 -10.33 -15.98
C SER A 8 -17.17 -9.93 -16.94
N VAL A 9 -18.36 -10.50 -16.72
CA VAL A 9 -19.57 -10.16 -17.45
C VAL A 9 -20.28 -9.04 -16.70
N TYR A 10 -20.66 -7.97 -17.41
CA TYR A 10 -21.35 -6.81 -16.84
C TYR A 10 -22.39 -6.25 -17.82
N GLU A 11 -23.31 -5.43 -17.31
CA GLU A 11 -24.46 -4.93 -18.06
C GLU A 11 -24.12 -3.84 -19.10
N ASP A 12 -24.94 -3.82 -20.15
CA ASP A 12 -24.70 -3.09 -21.41
C ASP A 12 -24.85 -1.56 -21.31
N GLY A 13 -25.19 -1.03 -20.13
CA GLY A 13 -25.33 0.40 -19.83
C GLY A 13 -24.17 1.03 -19.03
N GLN A 14 -23.18 0.24 -18.60
CA GLN A 14 -22.08 0.76 -17.77
C GLN A 14 -20.89 1.22 -18.62
N SER A 15 -20.43 2.44 -18.37
CA SER A 15 -19.33 3.09 -19.10
C SER A 15 -17.95 2.50 -18.77
N CYS A 16 -17.80 2.00 -17.55
CA CYS A 16 -16.59 1.34 -17.06
C CYS A 16 -16.94 -0.01 -16.44
N CYS A 17 -16.02 -0.98 -16.55
CA CYS A 17 -16.16 -2.24 -15.85
C CYS A 17 -16.16 -2.01 -14.33
N PRO A 18 -17.16 -2.48 -13.56
CA PRO A 18 -17.26 -2.21 -12.12
C PRO A 18 -16.14 -2.90 -11.31
N TYR A 19 -15.58 -3.99 -11.85
CA TYR A 19 -14.55 -4.77 -11.18
C TYR A 19 -13.12 -4.26 -11.42
N CYS A 20 -12.76 -3.92 -12.65
CA CYS A 20 -11.39 -3.53 -13.02
C CYS A 20 -11.26 -2.08 -13.49
N LYS A 21 -12.35 -1.30 -13.41
CA LYS A 21 -12.46 0.12 -13.78
C LYS A 21 -11.99 0.42 -15.21
N THR A 22 -11.89 -0.59 -16.07
CA THR A 22 -11.45 -0.41 -17.46
C THR A 22 -12.58 0.19 -18.28
N PRO A 23 -12.34 1.27 -19.03
CA PRO A 23 -13.36 1.89 -19.86
C PRO A 23 -13.77 0.95 -20.98
N ARG A 24 -15.05 1.01 -21.37
CA ARG A 24 -15.61 0.18 -22.42
C ARG A 24 -14.96 0.52 -23.78
N ALA A 25 -14.50 -0.51 -24.49
CA ALA A 25 -13.99 -0.36 -25.86
C ALA A 25 -15.09 0.17 -26.79
N GLY A 26 -14.82 1.28 -27.48
CA GLY A 26 -15.74 1.92 -28.43
C GLY A 26 -16.53 3.14 -27.91
N VAL A 27 -16.34 3.55 -26.66
CA VAL A 27 -16.90 4.83 -26.16
C VAL A 27 -15.92 5.94 -26.50
N ASN A 28 -16.42 7.02 -27.12
CA ASN A 28 -15.63 8.20 -27.45
C ASN A 28 -15.03 8.79 -26.16
N ASN A 29 -13.70 8.71 -26.03
CA ASN A 29 -12.94 9.01 -24.82
C ASN A 29 -12.99 10.49 -24.38
N SER A 30 -13.65 11.37 -25.15
CA SER A 30 -13.77 12.80 -24.85
C SER A 30 -14.60 13.13 -23.60
N GLN A 31 -15.34 12.18 -23.02
CA GLN A 31 -16.10 12.38 -21.78
C GLN A 31 -15.40 11.86 -20.51
N PHE A 32 -14.23 11.20 -20.63
CA PHE A 32 -13.53 10.55 -19.52
C PHE A 32 -12.19 11.20 -19.16
N HIS A 33 -12.01 12.50 -19.46
CA HIS A 33 -10.80 13.27 -19.19
C HIS A 33 -10.34 13.31 -17.71
N GLY A 34 -11.15 12.82 -16.76
CA GLY A 34 -10.79 12.72 -15.33
C GLY A 34 -10.59 11.30 -14.79
N LEU A 35 -10.78 10.26 -15.60
CA LEU A 35 -10.70 8.83 -15.18
C LEU A 35 -9.64 8.05 -15.96
N MET A 36 -9.08 8.63 -17.02
CA MET A 36 -7.99 8.05 -17.79
C MET A 36 -6.66 8.38 -17.11
N PRO A 37 -5.80 7.40 -16.79
CA PRO A 37 -4.43 7.71 -16.36
C PRO A 37 -3.74 8.52 -17.47
N PRO A 38 -2.92 9.52 -17.12
CA PRO A 38 -2.19 10.32 -18.10
C PRO A 38 -1.42 9.39 -19.03
N VAL A 39 -1.36 9.71 -20.31
CA VAL A 39 -0.73 8.86 -21.33
C VAL A 39 0.68 9.40 -21.57
N ASP A 40 1.69 8.52 -21.61
CA ASP A 40 3.06 8.93 -21.92
C ASP A 40 3.25 9.33 -23.39
N GLN A 41 4.45 9.80 -23.74
CA GLN A 41 4.80 10.22 -25.11
C GLN A 41 4.65 9.10 -26.15
N ASN A 42 4.54 7.84 -25.71
CA ASN A 42 4.42 6.66 -26.56
C ASN A 42 2.98 6.15 -26.65
N GLY A 43 2.01 6.86 -26.07
CA GLY A 43 0.61 6.45 -26.13
C GLY A 43 0.26 5.35 -25.13
N VAL A 44 1.14 4.99 -24.18
CA VAL A 44 0.83 4.01 -23.13
C VAL A 44 0.41 4.71 -21.84
N PRO A 45 -0.54 4.13 -21.08
CA PRO A 45 -0.99 4.72 -19.82
C PRO A 45 0.17 4.82 -18.82
N TYR A 46 0.55 6.05 -18.49
CA TYR A 46 1.52 6.42 -17.46
C TYR A 46 0.81 6.44 -16.10
N TYR A 47 1.16 5.48 -15.25
CA TYR A 47 0.76 5.52 -13.85
C TYR A 47 1.86 6.23 -13.08
N ASP A 48 1.53 7.38 -12.50
CA ASP A 48 2.44 8.06 -11.58
C ASP A 48 2.57 7.22 -10.30
N THR A 49 3.63 6.42 -10.24
CA THR A 49 3.93 5.55 -9.10
C THR A 49 4.25 6.35 -7.83
N SER A 50 4.43 7.68 -7.92
CA SER A 50 4.68 8.52 -6.74
C SER A 50 3.42 8.75 -5.89
N GLU A 51 2.24 8.57 -6.47
CA GLU A 51 0.95 8.74 -5.79
C GLU A 51 0.29 7.44 -5.35
N THR A 52 0.93 6.28 -5.57
CA THR A 52 0.35 5.00 -5.13
C THR A 52 0.12 5.01 -3.62
N PRO A 53 -1.14 4.94 -3.16
CA PRO A 53 -1.43 4.93 -1.73
C PRO A 53 -0.87 3.66 -1.10
N ALA A 54 -0.44 3.76 0.16
CA ALA A 54 -0.02 2.59 0.91
C ALA A 54 -1.21 1.65 1.07
N GLU A 55 -1.03 0.38 0.72
CA GLU A 55 -2.06 -0.64 0.90
C GLU A 55 -2.23 -0.90 2.39
N THR A 56 -3.40 -0.55 2.93
CA THR A 56 -3.69 -0.62 4.37
C THR A 56 -3.40 -2.01 4.96
N GLY A 57 -3.66 -3.08 4.21
CA GLY A 57 -3.34 -4.45 4.62
C GLY A 57 -1.85 -4.69 4.84
N ILE A 58 -0.99 -4.13 3.97
CA ILE A 58 0.46 -4.26 4.08
C ILE A 58 0.99 -3.39 5.22
N VAL A 59 0.39 -2.22 5.47
CA VAL A 59 0.72 -1.39 6.65
C VAL A 59 0.42 -2.14 7.95
N ILE A 60 -0.76 -2.77 8.05
CA ILE A 60 -1.13 -3.56 9.23
C ILE A 60 -0.17 -4.76 9.40
N LEU A 61 0.15 -5.45 8.30
CA LEU A 61 1.10 -6.55 8.33
C LEU A 61 2.50 -6.11 8.76
N SER A 62 2.94 -4.92 8.32
CA SER A 62 4.20 -4.29 8.72
C SER A 62 4.25 -3.98 10.22
N LEU A 63 3.10 -3.63 10.81
CA LEU A 63 2.93 -3.41 12.25
C LEU A 63 2.97 -4.71 13.06
N LEU A 64 2.50 -5.83 12.48
CA LEU A 64 2.54 -7.16 13.10
C LEU A 64 3.93 -7.79 13.00
N LEU A 65 4.54 -7.69 11.82
CA LEU A 65 5.81 -8.30 11.44
C LEU A 65 6.75 -7.20 10.91
N PRO A 66 7.54 -6.55 11.77
CA PRO A 66 8.39 -5.43 11.35
C PRO A 66 9.39 -5.78 10.25
N LEU A 67 9.86 -7.03 10.19
CA LEU A 67 10.71 -7.52 9.09
C LEU A 67 10.02 -7.42 7.72
N VAL A 68 8.74 -7.75 7.64
CA VAL A 68 7.96 -7.67 6.40
C VAL A 68 7.83 -6.20 5.97
N GLY A 69 7.59 -5.30 6.90
CA GLY A 69 7.50 -3.87 6.61
C GLY A 69 8.81 -3.24 6.13
N ILE A 70 9.95 -3.68 6.66
CA ILE A 70 11.27 -3.23 6.17
C ILE A 70 11.51 -3.71 4.73
N ILE A 71 11.25 -5.00 4.45
CA ILE A 71 11.46 -5.58 3.11
C ILE A 71 10.56 -4.89 2.08
N PHE A 72 9.25 -4.80 2.34
CA PHE A 72 8.31 -4.13 1.44
C PHE A 72 8.59 -2.63 1.31
N GLY A 73 8.95 -1.96 2.40
CA GLY A 73 9.36 -0.57 2.38
C GLY A 73 10.55 -0.29 1.45
N CYS A 74 11.58 -1.14 1.52
CA CYS A 74 12.74 -1.05 0.62
C CYS A 74 12.37 -1.33 -0.85
N ILE A 75 11.50 -2.31 -1.11
CA ILE A 75 11.04 -2.63 -2.48
C ILE A 75 10.26 -1.45 -3.08
N CYS A 76 9.31 -0.88 -2.34
CA CYS A 76 8.51 0.27 -2.78
C CYS A 76 9.38 1.51 -3.03
N LEU A 77 10.36 1.78 -2.17
CA LEU A 77 11.32 2.87 -2.40
C LEU A 77 12.14 2.66 -3.68
N LYS A 78 12.55 1.42 -3.98
CA LYS A 78 13.26 1.09 -5.22
C LYS A 78 12.39 1.32 -6.47
N ASN A 79 11.08 1.12 -6.35
CA ASN A 79 10.10 1.29 -7.43
C ASN A 79 9.60 2.75 -7.57
N ASN A 80 10.21 3.72 -6.90
CA ASN A 80 9.77 5.12 -6.82
C ASN A 80 8.42 5.35 -6.12
N GLU A 81 7.89 4.36 -5.40
CA GLU A 81 6.66 4.45 -4.60
C GLU A 81 6.96 5.04 -3.22
N LYS A 82 7.44 6.29 -3.19
CA LYS A 82 7.98 6.93 -1.96
C LYS A 82 6.95 7.00 -0.83
N LYS A 83 5.70 7.35 -1.12
CA LYS A 83 4.62 7.44 -0.12
C LYS A 83 4.36 6.11 0.57
N ALA A 84 4.15 5.04 -0.22
CA ALA A 84 3.89 3.70 0.30
C ALA A 84 5.11 3.15 1.06
N GLY A 85 6.31 3.29 0.48
CA GLY A 85 7.55 2.82 1.11
C GLY A 85 7.81 3.46 2.47
N HIS A 86 7.63 4.78 2.59
CA HIS A 86 7.76 5.47 3.88
C HIS A 86 6.71 5.01 4.90
N ALA A 87 5.47 4.74 4.49
CA ALA A 87 4.43 4.26 5.39
C ALA A 87 4.76 2.86 5.97
N TYR A 88 5.24 1.93 5.15
CA TYR A 88 5.63 0.59 5.62
C TYR A 88 6.84 0.63 6.56
N LEU A 89 7.84 1.46 6.24
CA LEU A 89 9.00 1.66 7.11
C LEU A 89 8.63 2.32 8.43
N LEU A 90 7.76 3.33 8.41
CA LEU A 90 7.30 4.02 9.61
C LEU A 90 6.53 3.05 10.53
N ALA A 91 5.63 2.23 9.96
CA ALA A 91 4.89 1.22 10.71
C ALA A 91 5.81 0.19 11.36
N ALA A 92 6.80 -0.31 10.62
CA ALA A 92 7.79 -1.26 11.14
C ALA A 92 8.66 -0.63 12.24
N ALA A 93 9.13 0.61 12.04
CA ALA A 93 9.93 1.33 13.02
C ALA A 93 9.15 1.60 14.31
N ALA A 94 7.89 2.04 14.20
CA ALA A 94 7.02 2.24 15.35
C ALA A 94 6.86 0.96 16.18
N ARG A 95 6.63 -0.18 15.52
CA ARG A 95 6.55 -1.48 16.19
C ARG A 95 7.85 -1.84 16.91
N TYR A 96 9.00 -1.61 16.28
CA TYR A 96 10.30 -1.92 16.88
C TYR A 96 10.56 -1.09 18.14
N VAL A 97 10.24 0.20 18.11
CA VAL A 97 10.36 1.10 19.27
C VAL A 97 9.48 0.65 20.42
N ILE A 98 8.23 0.25 20.15
CA ILE A 98 7.32 -0.27 21.18
C ILE A 98 7.88 -1.54 21.82
N ILE A 99 8.37 -2.49 21.02
CA ILE A 99 8.97 -3.73 21.54
C ILE A 99 10.18 -3.40 22.42
N LEU A 100 11.05 -2.50 21.97
CA LEU A 100 12.22 -2.07 22.73
C LEU A 100 11.81 -1.47 24.09
N PHE A 101 10.81 -0.58 24.12
CA PHE A 101 10.29 -0.02 25.37
C PHE A 101 9.72 -1.08 26.31
N LEU A 102 8.98 -2.06 25.80
CA LEU A 102 8.44 -3.16 26.59
C LEU A 102 9.55 -4.01 27.22
N VAL A 103 10.62 -4.29 26.47
CA VAL A 103 11.78 -5.02 26.98
C VAL A 103 12.49 -4.22 28.07
N PHE A 104 12.72 -2.93 27.87
CA PHE A 104 13.33 -2.06 28.90
C PHE A 104 12.47 -1.98 30.16
N ALA A 105 11.16 -1.79 30.02
CA ALA A 105 10.24 -1.76 31.14
C ALA A 105 10.23 -3.09 31.92
N PHE A 106 10.28 -4.22 31.21
CA PHE A 106 10.37 -5.54 31.83
C PHE A 106 11.68 -5.72 32.61
N ILE A 107 12.82 -5.35 32.03
CA ILE A 107 14.13 -5.41 32.71
C ILE A 107 14.12 -4.53 33.96
N PHE A 108 13.61 -3.31 33.85
CA PHE A 108 13.54 -2.38 34.98
C PHE A 108 12.64 -2.90 36.10
N HIS A 109 11.47 -3.45 35.77
CA HIS A 109 10.58 -4.08 36.74
C HIS A 109 11.22 -5.31 37.41
N PHE A 110 11.89 -6.16 36.64
CA PHE A 110 12.59 -7.32 37.17
C PHE A 110 13.69 -6.90 38.15
N PHE A 111 14.48 -5.89 37.81
CA PHE A 111 15.54 -5.36 38.67
C PHE A 111 14.98 -4.69 39.93
N SER A 112 13.94 -3.87 39.79
CA SER A 112 13.28 -3.20 40.92
C SER A 112 12.64 -4.21 41.88
N PHE A 113 12.03 -5.28 41.36
CA PHE A 113 11.48 -6.36 42.17
C PHE A 113 12.58 -7.07 42.95
N PHE A 114 13.70 -7.38 42.29
CA PHE A 114 14.83 -8.07 42.94
C PHE A 114 15.49 -7.22 44.04
N THR A 115 15.67 -5.92 43.82
CA THR A 115 16.21 -4.99 44.83
C THR A 115 15.29 -4.82 46.05
N PHE A 116 13.97 -4.97 45.90
CA PHE A 116 13.04 -4.87 47.02
C PHE A 116 13.08 -6.10 47.94
N PHE A 117 13.48 -7.26 47.42
CA PHE A 117 13.49 -8.53 48.15
C PHE A 117 14.86 -8.88 48.78
N LEU A 118 15.88 -8.06 48.57
CA LEU A 118 17.26 -8.27 49.04
C LEU A 118 17.61 -7.27 50.16
#